data_AF-A0A4Y2JZT3-F1
#
_entry.id   AF-A0A4Y2JZT3-F1
#
_cell.length_a   1.000
_cell.length_b   1.000
_cell.length_c   1.000
_cell.angle_alpha   90.00
_cell.angle_beta   90.00
_cell.angle_gamma   90.00
#
_symmetry.space_group_name_H-M   'P 1'
#
loop_
_entity.id
_entity.type
_entity.pdbx_description
1 polymer ?
#
loop_
_entity_poly.entity_id
_entity_poly.type
_entity_poly.pdbx_seq_one_letter_code
_entity_poly.pdbx_strand_id
1 'polypeptide(L)'
;MPREKAADEPLTLEQEPKRSMLECIDRFQQEIDTRSEGMECISDRYAVLEPSNLIETSETELPKFLQSLFQNCNELSADGILAEIPLLRRFLKASKVPKADSLGWSSLRFLEFVDEYELFDFVPYLTLALRIFLTLCVSAASCERIFRNSN
;
A
#
# COMPACT_ATOMS: atom_id res chain seq x y z
N MET A 1 -7.89 -21.87 -49.53
CA MET A 1 -8.81 -20.90 -48.92
C MET A 1 -8.07 -19.56 -48.83
N PRO A 2 -8.45 -18.53 -49.59
CA PRO A 2 -7.81 -17.20 -49.52
C PRO A 2 -8.24 -16.46 -48.25
N ARG A 3 -7.29 -15.86 -47.53
CA ARG A 3 -7.56 -14.95 -46.40
C ARG A 3 -8.19 -13.66 -46.93
N GLU A 4 -9.45 -13.45 -46.62
CA GLU A 4 -10.13 -12.17 -46.79
C GLU A 4 -9.48 -11.15 -45.83
N LYS A 5 -8.84 -10.12 -46.37
CA LYS A 5 -8.39 -8.96 -45.59
C LYS A 5 -9.62 -8.08 -45.42
N ALA A 6 -10.25 -8.12 -44.25
CA ALA A 6 -11.23 -7.11 -43.87
C ALA A 6 -10.50 -5.75 -43.82
N ALA A 7 -10.83 -4.87 -44.76
CA ALA A 7 -10.47 -3.47 -44.66
C ALA A 7 -11.44 -2.83 -43.68
N ASP A 8 -10.95 -2.14 -42.66
CA ASP A 8 -11.79 -1.39 -41.73
C ASP A 8 -12.60 -0.36 -42.52
N GLU A 9 -13.93 -0.53 -42.49
CA GLU A 9 -14.88 0.37 -43.14
C GLU A 9 -14.90 1.71 -42.38
N PRO A 10 -14.78 2.85 -43.07
CA PRO A 10 -14.73 4.16 -42.40
C PRO A 10 -16.02 4.43 -41.65
N LEU A 11 -15.90 4.74 -40.36
CA LEU A 11 -17.03 5.00 -39.48
C LEU A 11 -17.80 6.24 -39.94
N THR A 12 -19.13 6.19 -39.76
CA THR A 12 -19.98 7.36 -40.01
C THR A 12 -19.75 8.42 -38.94
N LEU A 13 -20.05 9.68 -39.29
CA LEU A 13 -19.86 10.87 -38.44
C LEU A 13 -20.60 10.77 -37.08
N GLU A 14 -21.65 9.95 -36.98
CA GLU A 14 -22.36 9.66 -35.73
C GLU A 14 -21.78 8.49 -34.91
N GLN A 15 -20.98 7.61 -35.52
CA GLN A 15 -20.34 6.47 -34.87
C GLN A 15 -19.01 6.86 -34.23
N GLU A 16 -18.30 7.84 -34.77
CA GLU A 16 -17.06 8.39 -34.20
C GLU A 16 -17.19 8.86 -32.74
N PRO A 17 -18.20 9.66 -32.33
CA PRO A 17 -18.32 10.09 -30.93
C PRO A 17 -18.62 8.91 -30.00
N LYS A 18 -19.42 7.95 -30.43
CA LYS A 18 -19.72 6.73 -29.64
C LYS A 18 -18.47 5.88 -29.44
N ARG A 19 -17.67 5.70 -30.50
CA ARG A 19 -16.37 5.02 -30.42
C ARG A 19 -15.42 5.76 -29.47
N SER A 20 -15.32 7.08 -29.61
CA SER A 20 -14.47 7.89 -28.73
C SER A 20 -14.89 7.77 -27.26
N MET A 21 -16.19 7.74 -26.98
CA MET A 21 -16.69 7.50 -25.62
C MET A 21 -16.32 6.11 -25.10
N LEU A 22 -16.46 5.06 -25.92
CA LEU A 22 -16.07 3.70 -25.55
C LEU A 22 -14.55 3.61 -25.28
N GLU A 23 -13.72 4.19 -26.15
CA GLU A 23 -12.27 4.26 -25.94
C GLU A 23 -11.89 5.07 -24.68
N CYS A 24 -12.71 6.04 -24.27
CA CYS A 24 -12.53 6.73 -22.99
C CYS A 24 -12.85 5.82 -21.80
N ILE A 25 -13.93 5.04 -21.88
CA ILE A 25 -14.32 4.10 -20.83
C ILE A 25 -13.28 2.99 -20.69
N ASP A 26 -12.80 2.44 -21.80
CA ASP A 26 -11.78 1.39 -21.80
C ASP A 26 -10.48 1.87 -21.15
N ARG A 27 -10.02 3.08 -21.49
CA ARG A 27 -8.86 3.70 -20.84
C ARG A 27 -9.09 3.96 -19.35
N PHE A 28 -10.28 4.40 -18.98
CA PHE A 28 -10.62 4.64 -17.58
C PHE A 28 -10.61 3.33 -16.77
N GLN A 29 -11.15 2.25 -17.34
CA GLN A 29 -11.13 0.93 -16.72
C GLN A 29 -9.69 0.42 -16.58
N GLN A 30 -8.89 0.48 -17.64
CA GLN A 30 -7.50 0.05 -17.60
C GLN A 30 -6.68 0.79 -16.52
N GLU A 31 -6.93 2.08 -16.38
CA GLU A 31 -6.27 2.92 -15.39
C GLU A 31 -6.71 2.58 -13.95
N ILE A 32 -8.00 2.28 -13.74
CA ILE A 32 -8.50 1.76 -12.45
C ILE A 32 -7.86 0.42 -12.12
N ASP A 33 -7.85 -0.52 -13.07
CA ASP A 33 -7.33 -1.87 -12.85
C ASP A 33 -5.84 -1.82 -12.49
N THR A 34 -5.05 -1.09 -13.28
CA THR A 34 -3.60 -0.90 -13.03
C THR A 34 -3.35 -0.27 -11.66
N ARG A 35 -4.19 0.69 -11.23
CA ARG A 35 -4.06 1.32 -9.90
C ARG A 35 -4.46 0.38 -8.77
N SER A 36 -5.53 -0.40 -8.94
CA SER A 36 -5.95 -1.41 -7.96
C SER A 36 -4.84 -2.42 -7.73
N GLU A 37 -4.25 -2.94 -8.82
CA GLU A 37 -3.11 -3.86 -8.76
C GLU A 37 -1.90 -3.22 -8.04
N GLY A 38 -1.62 -1.95 -8.32
CA GLY A 38 -0.57 -1.20 -7.63
C GLY A 38 -0.82 -1.05 -6.12
N MET A 39 -2.04 -0.73 -5.73
CA MET A 39 -2.45 -0.61 -4.32
C MET A 39 -2.44 -1.96 -3.60
N GLU A 40 -2.92 -3.04 -4.23
CA GLU A 40 -2.86 -4.40 -3.70
C GLU A 40 -1.40 -4.83 -3.47
N CYS A 41 -0.53 -4.59 -4.45
CA CYS A 41 0.90 -4.87 -4.33
C CYS A 41 1.56 -4.12 -3.17
N ILE A 42 1.20 -2.85 -2.95
CA ILE A 42 1.69 -2.08 -1.79
C ILE A 42 1.13 -2.66 -0.50
N SER A 43 -0.17 -2.98 -0.45
CA SER A 43 -0.84 -3.55 0.73
C SER A 43 -0.16 -4.87 1.16
N ASP A 44 0.09 -5.78 0.22
CA ASP A 44 0.71 -7.07 0.49
C ASP A 44 2.15 -6.92 1.00
N ARG A 45 2.93 -6.02 0.38
CA ARG A 45 4.34 -5.78 0.77
C ARG A 45 4.46 -5.18 2.16
N TYR A 46 3.53 -4.30 2.52
CA TYR A 46 3.54 -3.55 3.77
C TYR A 46 2.56 -4.08 4.80
N ALA A 47 1.98 -5.27 4.60
CA ALA A 47 1.00 -5.87 5.51
C ALA A 47 1.46 -5.91 6.98
N VAL A 48 2.76 -6.05 7.23
CA VAL A 48 3.34 -6.00 8.58
C VAL A 48 3.06 -4.70 9.33
N LEU A 49 2.83 -3.59 8.62
CA LEU A 49 2.51 -2.27 9.18
C LEU A 49 1.01 -2.06 9.43
N GLU A 50 0.18 -3.05 9.14
CA GLU A 50 -1.20 -3.04 9.62
C GLU A 50 -1.21 -3.16 11.15
N PRO A 51 -2.03 -2.36 11.86
CA PRO A 51 -2.07 -2.38 13.32
C PRO A 51 -2.34 -3.75 13.93
N SER A 52 -3.22 -4.56 13.32
CA SER A 52 -3.47 -5.95 13.72
C SER A 52 -2.18 -6.78 13.75
N ASN A 53 -1.38 -6.70 12.68
CA ASN A 53 -0.12 -7.43 12.56
C ASN A 53 0.95 -6.89 13.53
N LEU A 54 1.05 -5.56 13.69
CA LEU A 54 1.95 -4.95 14.66
C LEU A 54 1.61 -5.34 16.11
N ILE A 55 0.33 -5.53 16.43
CA ILE A 55 -0.12 -5.81 17.80
C ILE A 55 -0.12 -7.31 18.12
N GLU A 56 -0.55 -8.16 17.19
CA GLU A 56 -0.86 -9.58 17.48
C GLU A 56 0.19 -10.55 16.98
N THR A 57 0.93 -10.23 15.92
CA THR A 57 1.89 -11.18 15.32
C THR A 57 2.95 -11.59 16.34
N SER A 58 3.20 -12.89 16.45
CA SER A 58 4.20 -13.39 17.40
C SER A 58 5.61 -12.92 17.03
N GLU A 59 6.51 -12.78 18.02
CA GLU A 59 7.92 -12.39 17.78
C GLU A 59 8.63 -13.39 16.86
N THR A 60 8.19 -14.65 16.82
CA THR A 60 8.72 -15.69 15.94
C THR A 60 8.23 -15.60 14.50
N GLU A 61 7.09 -14.95 14.26
CA GLU A 61 6.49 -14.78 12.93
C GLU A 61 6.84 -13.43 12.29
N LEU A 62 7.09 -12.42 13.12
CA LEU A 62 7.50 -11.07 12.70
C LEU A 62 8.64 -11.06 11.65
N PRO A 63 9.72 -11.85 11.80
CA PRO A 63 10.81 -11.85 10.83
C PRO A 63 10.38 -12.30 9.43
N LYS A 64 9.39 -13.22 9.33
CA LYS A 64 8.86 -13.68 8.05
C LYS A 64 8.05 -12.58 7.35
N PHE A 65 7.27 -11.84 8.13
CA PHE A 65 6.51 -10.69 7.65
C PHE A 65 7.41 -9.52 7.22
N LEU A 66 8.53 -9.33 7.91
CA LEU A 66 9.48 -8.28 7.54
C LEU A 66 10.24 -8.63 6.26
N GLN A 67 10.47 -9.91 5.96
CA GLN A 67 11.16 -10.31 4.73
C GLN A 67 10.50 -9.74 3.46
N SER A 68 9.17 -9.66 3.40
CA SER A 68 8.46 -9.06 2.26
C SER A 68 8.63 -7.53 2.19
N LEU A 69 8.67 -6.86 3.35
CA LEU A 69 8.90 -5.41 3.47
C LEU A 69 10.29 -5.01 2.93
N PHE A 70 11.32 -5.79 3.29
CA PHE A 70 12.73 -5.45 3.03
C PHE A 70 13.26 -5.86 1.66
N GLN A 71 12.52 -6.64 0.88
CA GLN A 71 12.97 -7.04 -0.46
C GLN A 71 13.27 -5.86 -1.39
N ASN A 72 12.77 -4.64 -1.11
CA ASN A 72 12.90 -3.48 -2.00
C ASN A 72 13.22 -2.15 -1.30
N CYS A 73 13.40 -2.12 0.03
CA CYS A 73 13.61 -0.88 0.80
C CYS A 73 14.89 -0.95 1.64
N ASN A 74 16.01 -0.51 1.04
CA ASN A 74 17.32 -0.47 1.71
C ASN A 74 17.40 0.60 2.82
N GLU A 75 16.45 1.54 2.88
CA GLU A 75 16.41 2.62 3.86
C GLU A 75 15.90 2.17 5.23
N LEU A 76 15.24 1.02 5.30
CA LEU A 76 14.67 0.50 6.54
C LEU A 76 15.66 -0.47 7.21
N SER A 77 15.65 -0.53 8.54
CA SER A 77 16.38 -1.53 9.33
C SER A 77 15.42 -2.59 9.87
N ALA A 78 15.57 -3.85 9.44
CA ALA A 78 14.74 -4.97 9.91
C ALA A 78 14.89 -5.18 11.41
N ASP A 79 16.12 -5.20 11.88
CA ASP A 79 16.44 -5.37 13.31
C ASP A 79 15.93 -4.18 14.12
N GLY A 80 15.96 -2.96 13.54
CA GLY A 80 15.40 -1.76 14.15
C GLY A 80 13.89 -1.88 14.38
N ILE A 81 13.13 -2.24 13.34
CA ILE A 81 11.68 -2.44 13.45
C ILE A 81 11.35 -3.59 14.42
N LEU A 82 12.11 -4.69 14.39
CA LEU A 82 11.95 -5.82 15.31
C LEU A 82 12.12 -5.39 16.77
N ALA A 83 13.10 -4.54 17.06
CA ALA A 83 13.37 -4.06 18.41
C ALA A 83 12.29 -3.07 18.92
N GLU A 84 11.67 -2.32 18.01
CA GLU A 84 10.68 -1.30 18.32
C GLU A 84 9.27 -1.84 18.56
N ILE A 85 8.89 -2.94 17.91
CA ILE A 85 7.53 -3.51 18.04
C ILE A 85 7.19 -3.93 19.49
N PRO A 86 8.08 -4.57 20.27
CA PRO A 86 7.84 -4.82 21.68
C PRO A 86 7.65 -3.53 22.51
N LEU A 87 8.41 -2.47 22.20
CA LEU A 87 8.29 -1.16 22.86
C LEU A 87 6.92 -0.54 22.58
N LEU A 88 6.53 -0.51 21.31
CA LEU A 88 5.23 -0.05 20.86
C LEU A 88 4.07 -0.78 21.55
N ARG A 89 4.13 -2.12 21.62
CA ARG A 89 3.12 -2.93 22.33
C ARG A 89 3.04 -2.58 23.80
N ARG A 90 4.17 -2.24 24.43
CA ARG A 90 4.20 -1.79 25.82
C ARG A 90 3.54 -0.41 25.98
N PHE A 91 3.79 0.52 25.05
CA PHE A 91 3.12 1.83 25.05
C PHE A 91 1.60 1.68 24.85
N LEU A 92 1.17 0.83 23.92
CA LEU A 92 -0.26 0.54 23.72
C LEU A 92 -0.92 -0.08 24.96
N LYS A 93 -0.22 -0.95 25.70
CA LYS A 93 -0.74 -1.50 26.97
C LYS A 93 -0.80 -0.47 28.09
N ALA A 94 0.13 0.49 28.08
CA ALA A 94 0.18 1.56 29.07
C ALA A 94 -0.79 2.71 28.74
N SER A 95 -1.21 2.83 27.48
CA SER A 95 -2.22 3.78 27.06
C SER A 95 -3.59 3.36 27.60
N LYS A 96 -4.53 4.31 27.65
CA LYS A 96 -5.93 4.04 28.04
C LYS A 96 -6.76 3.51 26.87
N VAL A 97 -6.12 3.14 25.76
CA VAL A 97 -6.78 2.70 24.55
C VAL A 97 -7.16 1.21 24.67
N PRO A 98 -8.44 0.83 24.49
CA PRO A 98 -8.83 -0.56 24.42
C PRO A 98 -8.11 -1.29 23.28
N LYS A 99 -7.62 -2.51 23.54
CA LYS A 99 -6.96 -3.33 22.50
C LYS A 99 -7.86 -3.56 21.28
N ALA A 100 -9.17 -3.75 21.49
CA ALA A 100 -10.11 -3.94 20.38
C ALA A 100 -10.16 -2.74 19.43
N ASP A 101 -10.03 -1.52 19.97
CA ASP A 101 -10.04 -0.29 19.17
C ASP A 101 -8.74 -0.20 18.36
N SER A 102 -7.59 -0.48 18.97
CA SER A 102 -6.29 -0.36 18.29
C SER A 102 -6.04 -1.41 17.22
N LEU A 103 -6.72 -2.56 17.25
CA LEU A 103 -6.71 -3.55 16.17
C LEU A 103 -7.46 -3.08 14.92
N GLY A 104 -8.51 -2.26 15.09
CA GLY A 104 -9.31 -1.72 14.01
C GLY A 104 -8.76 -0.43 13.40
N TRP A 105 -7.60 0.04 13.86
CA TRP A 105 -7.00 1.27 13.36
C TRP A 105 -6.46 1.11 11.94
N SER A 106 -6.44 2.22 11.21
CA SER A 106 -5.63 2.34 10.01
C SER A 106 -4.18 2.62 10.37
N SER A 107 -3.25 2.36 9.46
CA SER A 107 -1.83 2.73 9.64
C SER A 107 -1.64 4.25 9.82
N LEU A 108 -2.53 5.08 9.27
CA LEU A 108 -2.55 6.53 9.52
C LEU A 108 -2.88 6.83 10.99
N ARG A 109 -3.94 6.22 11.53
CA ARG A 109 -4.30 6.42 12.94
C ARG A 109 -3.20 5.91 13.88
N PHE A 110 -2.50 4.86 13.45
CA PHE A 110 -1.35 4.35 14.18
C PHE A 110 -0.19 5.35 14.21
N LEU A 111 0.08 6.04 13.10
CA LEU A 111 1.07 7.11 13.04
C LEU A 111 0.66 8.33 13.88
N GLU A 112 -0.64 8.70 13.88
CA GLU A 112 -1.18 9.74 14.76
C GLU A 112 -0.99 9.38 16.24
N PHE A 113 -1.16 8.11 16.62
CA PHE A 113 -0.89 7.65 17.99
C PHE A 113 0.59 7.83 18.38
N VAL A 114 1.51 7.56 17.45
CA VAL A 114 2.95 7.79 17.70
C VAL A 114 3.22 9.28 17.94
N ASP A 115 2.54 10.17 17.23
CA ASP A 115 2.63 11.63 17.41
C ASP A 115 2.02 12.09 18.74
N GLU A 116 0.78 11.68 19.02
CA GLU A 116 0.02 12.04 20.23
C GLU A 116 0.75 11.69 21.53
N TYR A 117 1.53 10.61 21.52
CA TYR A 117 2.30 10.12 22.67
C TYR A 117 3.80 10.45 22.59
N GLU A 118 4.23 11.26 21.61
CA GLU A 118 5.62 11.68 21.42
C GLU A 118 6.61 10.50 21.34
N LEU A 119 6.21 9.41 20.68
CA LEU A 119 6.97 8.15 20.67
C LEU A 119 8.09 8.11 19.62
N PHE A 120 8.29 9.19 18.85
CA PHE A 120 9.21 9.22 17.71
C PHE A 120 10.64 8.80 18.03
N ASP A 121 11.16 9.21 19.19
CA ASP A 121 12.52 8.86 19.62
C ASP A 121 12.64 7.38 20.04
N PHE A 122 11.51 6.73 20.36
CA PHE A 122 11.45 5.34 20.80
C PHE A 122 11.14 4.37 19.67
N VAL A 123 10.42 4.82 18.64
CA VAL A 123 10.04 4.01 17.48
C VAL A 123 10.42 4.67 16.13
N PRO A 124 11.67 5.16 15.95
CA PRO A 124 12.06 5.89 14.74
C PRO A 124 11.99 5.05 13.45
N TYR A 125 12.36 3.77 13.48
CA TYR A 125 12.35 2.91 12.28
C TYR A 125 10.93 2.56 11.84
N LEU A 126 10.05 2.25 12.79
CA LEU A 126 8.64 1.99 12.52
C LEU A 126 7.92 3.26 12.05
N THR A 127 8.23 4.42 12.64
CA THR A 127 7.72 5.71 12.18
C THR A 127 8.09 5.96 10.72
N LEU A 128 9.36 5.73 10.37
CA LEU A 128 9.84 5.88 9.00
C LEU A 128 9.10 4.92 8.06
N ALA A 129 8.96 3.65 8.45
CA ALA A 129 8.25 2.65 7.65
C ALA A 129 6.77 3.04 7.40
N LEU A 130 6.06 3.51 8.43
CA LEU A 130 4.68 3.98 8.32
C LEU A 130 4.57 5.20 7.38
N ARG A 131 5.49 6.16 7.49
CA ARG A 131 5.52 7.33 6.60
C ARG A 131 5.80 6.95 5.15
N ILE A 132 6.73 6.03 4.89
CA ILE A 132 7.01 5.51 3.54
C ILE A 132 5.76 4.84 2.99
N PHE A 133 5.15 3.92 3.75
CA PHE A 133 3.94 3.21 3.34
C PHE A 133 2.81 4.16 2.96
N LEU A 134 2.47 5.11 3.84
CA LEU A 134 1.40 6.08 3.58
C LEU A 134 1.72 6.96 2.36
N THR A 135 2.99 7.33 2.18
CA THR A 135 3.42 8.09 1.00
C THR A 135 3.24 7.28 -0.28
N LEU A 136 3.58 5.98 -0.27
CA LEU A 136 3.39 5.10 -1.43
C LEU A 136 1.91 4.92 -1.76
N CYS A 137 1.04 4.74 -0.75
CA CYS A 137 -0.41 4.70 -0.94
C CYS A 137 -0.93 5.99 -1.60
N VAL A 138 -0.51 7.16 -1.10
CA VAL A 138 -0.92 8.45 -1.68
C VAL A 138 -0.37 8.64 -3.09
N SER A 139 0.88 8.28 -3.36
CA SER A 139 1.46 8.37 -4.71
C SER A 139 0.76 7.44 -5.71
N ALA A 140 0.40 6.22 -5.30
CA ALA A 140 -0.35 5.28 -6.13
C ALA A 140 -1.76 5.81 -6.43
N ALA A 141 -2.45 6.37 -5.43
CA ALA A 141 -3.77 6.97 -5.59
C ALA A 141 -3.74 8.26 -6.43
N SER A 142 -2.69 9.06 -6.33
CA SER A 142 -2.57 10.40 -6.95
C SER A 142 -1.99 10.38 -8.37
N CYS A 143 -1.70 9.21 -8.95
CA CYS A 143 -1.13 9.05 -10.30
C CYS A 143 0.31 9.57 -10.47
N GLU A 144 1.02 9.87 -9.37
CA GLU A 144 2.37 10.45 -9.44
C GLU A 144 3.45 9.42 -9.80
N ARG A 145 3.22 8.13 -9.51
CA ARG A 145 4.09 7.02 -9.91
C ARG A 145 3.27 5.84 -10.43
N ILE A 146 3.50 5.48 -11.69
CA ILE A 146 3.16 4.16 -12.21
C ILE A 146 4.30 3.24 -11.72
N PHE A 147 4.02 2.35 -10.78
CA PHE A 147 4.98 1.30 -10.40
C PHE A 147 5.16 0.37 -11.61
N ARG A 148 6.18 0.62 -12.42
CA ARG A 148 6.61 -0.35 -13.43
C ARG A 148 7.20 -1.54 -12.68
N ASN A 149 6.42 -2.61 -12.56
CA ASN A 149 6.94 -3.92 -12.25
C ASN A 149 7.78 -4.38 -13.45
N SER A 150 9.08 -4.10 -13.43
CA SER A 150 10.02 -4.74 -14.34
C SER A 150 10.29 -6.16 -13.83
N ASN A 151 9.72 -7.15 -14.52
CA ASN A 151 10.24 -8.51 -14.55
C ASN A 151 11.40 -8.60 -15.55
#